data_AF-A0AAU4RH78-F1
#
_entry.id   AF-A0AAU4RH78-F1
#
_cell.length_a   1.000
_cell.length_b   1.000
_cell.length_c   1.000
_cell.angle_alpha   90.00
_cell.angle_beta   90.00
_cell.angle_gamma   90.00
#
_symmetry.space_group_name_H-M   'P 1'
#
loop_
_entity.id
_entity.type
_entity.pdbx_description
1 polymer ?
#
loop_
_entity_poly.entity_id
_entity_poly.type
_entity_poly.pdbx_seq_one_letter_code
_entity_poly.pdbx_strand_id
1 'polypeptide(L)'
;MAWTALLAVAGACGPAGAGQAPGPDGASGPGAAAAEPVRIDARELLRDSWVTDGRYGWFVDGADTAGRPTAATRTPAATGTTPATQTAAAAGSVQSAFSLYETAWRLRIAALPGVRTRVHVDPDRLRLWAASAETGRLESSGLPALAQVDLAVDALLTAGGTVDRAGVARTLESLRDGGDYRTGLSARTPDPGGTAVAVRVLTRLELPVPEPVRTANSRALNALSAQDAAGAPGEVVPVLETAAALDVTGADRDRAAALAEAAERALTRLDVDPVRLAAEAALRTAAGRLGARLPRFAASACDGRVLSDGGIGLPGAGRGDPQATYWALRLGCSAVRAPAPGAHSRAGWPSARARESALSASAAAMAVARTTGQTAEFSRPLARQVREVWLPRTDGPAPYDTAELVDRVNLRQLARALGGAVTRDVARNLPAPTPRGIRPADDAGLLLSTLDARGSTAAEDALCAPGSPLRTASSRRTGGSILRAAWLAAAADLCHDPALRTRAVAVARARRTADAVYRAGADPSFEASVLGTWIERPGTDAVAAWTRAGLCRGDRCAETARLLPTTDQTPLRTLAALLTARTGHYENLFPVSF
;
A
#
# COMPACT_ATOMS: atom_id res chain seq x y z
N MET A 1 -13.26 3.92 -4.01
CA MET A 1 -13.35 3.50 -2.60
C MET A 1 -14.31 4.45 -1.90
N ALA A 2 -15.34 3.90 -1.27
CA ALA A 2 -16.62 4.54 -0.98
C ALA A 2 -16.57 5.51 0.22
N TRP A 3 -15.91 6.66 0.05
CA TRP A 3 -15.97 7.81 0.97
C TRP A 3 -16.75 9.02 0.41
N THR A 4 -17.35 8.88 -0.79
CA THR A 4 -18.01 9.99 -1.51
C THR A 4 -19.53 9.82 -1.71
N ALA A 5 -20.18 8.88 -1.03
CA ALA A 5 -21.64 8.66 -1.18
C ALA A 5 -22.49 9.33 -0.08
N LEU A 6 -22.04 10.47 0.43
CA LEU A 6 -22.90 11.45 1.11
C LEU A 6 -22.45 12.85 0.62
N LEU A 7 -23.38 13.54 -0.06
CA LEU A 7 -23.44 14.99 -0.40
C LEU A 7 -23.37 15.37 -1.91
N ALA A 8 -24.41 16.12 -2.32
CA ALA A 8 -24.88 16.49 -3.66
C ALA A 8 -24.38 17.90 -4.13
N VAL A 9 -24.14 18.16 -5.43
CA VAL A 9 -24.95 18.80 -6.51
C VAL A 9 -25.26 20.33 -6.41
N ALA A 10 -24.74 21.11 -7.39
CA ALA A 10 -25.12 22.42 -8.00
C ALA A 10 -25.15 23.73 -7.17
N GLY A 11 -24.76 24.94 -7.66
CA GLY A 11 -24.29 25.45 -8.96
C GLY A 11 -24.00 26.99 -9.00
N ALA A 12 -23.45 27.47 -10.15
CA ALA A 12 -23.43 28.82 -10.80
C ALA A 12 -22.96 30.11 -10.03
N CYS A 13 -22.36 31.20 -10.57
CA CYS A 13 -21.86 31.66 -11.90
C CYS A 13 -21.10 33.03 -11.79
N GLY A 14 -20.00 33.23 -12.55
CA GLY A 14 -19.51 34.50 -13.23
C GLY A 14 -18.78 35.64 -12.45
N PRO A 15 -18.19 36.65 -13.15
CA PRO A 15 -17.00 36.58 -14.04
C PRO A 15 -15.95 37.75 -13.93
N ALA A 16 -14.89 37.68 -14.78
CA ALA A 16 -13.97 38.74 -15.30
C ALA A 16 -12.85 39.28 -14.36
N GLY A 17 -11.61 39.61 -14.78
CA GLY A 17 -10.85 39.69 -16.04
C GLY A 17 -9.32 39.82 -15.70
N ALA A 18 -8.37 39.38 -16.52
CA ALA A 18 -7.65 40.13 -17.57
C ALA A 18 -6.18 40.51 -17.20
N GLY A 19 -5.22 40.17 -18.08
CA GLY A 19 -3.83 40.67 -18.17
C GLY A 19 -2.80 39.99 -17.25
N GLN A 20 -1.52 39.77 -17.57
CA GLN A 20 -0.69 40.09 -18.74
C GLN A 20 0.66 39.32 -18.60
N ALA A 21 1.42 39.28 -19.69
CA ALA A 21 2.57 38.42 -20.05
C ALA A 21 3.90 38.65 -19.26
N PRO A 22 4.92 37.78 -19.47
CA PRO A 22 6.05 37.52 -18.56
C PRO A 22 7.37 38.20 -18.95
N GLY A 23 8.36 38.15 -18.07
CA GLY A 23 9.76 38.49 -18.39
C GLY A 23 10.76 37.86 -17.41
N PRO A 24 11.99 37.53 -17.86
CA PRO A 24 12.89 36.55 -17.26
C PRO A 24 14.06 37.21 -16.48
N ASP A 25 15.05 36.39 -16.12
CA ASP A 25 16.34 36.67 -15.48
C ASP A 25 16.37 36.25 -14.00
N GLY A 26 17.19 35.31 -13.54
CA GLY A 26 18.54 35.00 -13.96
C GLY A 26 19.46 35.35 -12.79
N ALA A 27 19.77 34.40 -11.91
CA ALA A 27 20.85 34.58 -10.94
C ALA A 27 21.33 33.24 -10.36
N SER A 28 22.55 32.90 -10.75
CA SER A 28 23.42 31.88 -10.19
C SER A 28 23.72 32.13 -8.71
N GLY A 29 23.76 31.08 -7.89
CA GLY A 29 24.14 31.14 -6.47
C GLY A 29 24.55 29.77 -5.91
N PRO A 30 25.31 29.72 -4.80
CA PRO A 30 26.59 29.00 -4.72
C PRO A 30 26.51 27.57 -4.16
N GLY A 31 27.59 26.82 -4.41
CA GLY A 31 27.73 25.38 -4.17
C GLY A 31 27.45 24.92 -2.73
N ALA A 32 26.49 24.01 -2.61
CA ALA A 32 26.18 23.29 -1.38
C ALA A 32 27.26 22.24 -1.08
N ALA A 33 27.84 22.31 0.12
CA ALA A 33 28.68 21.26 0.67
C ALA A 33 27.88 19.93 0.71
N ALA A 34 28.42 18.89 0.07
CA ALA A 34 27.76 17.60 -0.05
C ALA A 34 27.67 16.92 1.33
N ALA A 35 26.45 16.86 1.87
CA ALA A 35 26.14 16.02 3.01
C ALA A 35 26.59 14.58 2.75
N GLU A 36 27.30 13.99 3.72
CA GLU A 36 27.79 12.63 3.67
C GLU A 36 26.60 11.65 3.47
N PRO A 37 26.65 10.73 2.50
CA PRO A 37 25.53 9.86 2.21
C PRO A 37 25.25 8.91 3.38
N VAL A 38 24.03 8.95 3.90
CA VAL A 38 23.51 8.00 4.90
C VAL A 38 23.66 6.59 4.33
N ARG A 39 24.46 5.74 5.00
CA ARG A 39 24.56 4.31 4.69
C ARG A 39 23.28 3.60 5.13
N ILE A 40 22.66 2.86 4.22
CA ILE A 40 21.48 2.04 4.54
C ILE A 40 21.96 0.73 5.18
N ASP A 41 21.56 0.45 6.42
CA ASP A 41 21.80 -0.86 7.03
C ASP A 41 20.83 -1.89 6.41
N ALA A 42 21.33 -2.73 5.52
CA ALA A 42 20.56 -3.79 4.88
C ALA A 42 19.87 -4.74 5.88
N ARG A 43 20.42 -4.88 7.11
CA ARG A 43 19.78 -5.62 8.21
C ARG A 43 18.49 -4.96 8.67
N GLU A 44 18.55 -3.65 8.87
CA GLU A 44 17.42 -2.85 9.31
C GLU A 44 16.34 -2.82 8.23
N LEU A 45 16.74 -2.61 6.96
CA LEU A 45 15.81 -2.64 5.83
C LEU A 45 15.08 -3.99 5.69
N LEU A 46 15.79 -5.12 5.83
CA LEU A 46 15.17 -6.45 5.82
C LEU A 46 14.17 -6.61 6.97
N ARG A 47 14.50 -6.10 8.16
CA ARG A 47 13.63 -6.20 9.33
C ARG A 47 12.38 -5.33 9.23
N ASP A 48 12.52 -4.14 8.64
CA ASP A 48 11.41 -3.20 8.47
C ASP A 48 10.46 -3.63 7.34
N SER A 49 11.00 -4.28 6.30
CA SER A 49 10.21 -4.87 5.21
C SER A 49 9.57 -6.22 5.56
N TRP A 50 9.91 -6.84 6.68
CA TRP A 50 9.39 -8.14 7.09
C TRP A 50 8.00 -8.04 7.76
N VAL A 51 7.05 -8.75 7.17
CA VAL A 51 5.67 -8.94 7.64
C VAL A 51 5.53 -10.39 8.10
N THR A 52 4.96 -10.64 9.27
CA THR A 52 4.70 -11.97 9.82
C THR A 52 3.35 -12.03 10.52
N ASP A 53 2.76 -13.21 10.70
CA ASP A 53 1.64 -13.37 11.65
C ASP A 53 2.01 -14.19 12.89
N GLY A 54 3.31 -14.45 13.07
CA GLY A 54 3.84 -15.42 14.03
C GLY A 54 3.87 -16.86 13.50
N ARG A 55 3.10 -17.18 12.46
CA ARG A 55 3.10 -18.49 11.78
C ARG A 55 3.69 -18.41 10.37
N TYR A 56 3.29 -17.39 9.62
CA TYR A 56 3.65 -17.08 8.24
C TYR A 56 4.44 -15.78 8.18
N GLY A 57 5.19 -15.56 7.10
CA GLY A 57 5.78 -14.24 6.86
C GLY A 57 6.26 -14.03 5.43
N TRP A 58 6.40 -12.77 5.05
CA TRP A 58 6.80 -12.30 3.72
C TRP A 58 7.40 -10.90 3.81
N PHE A 59 8.07 -10.48 2.74
CA PHE A 59 8.59 -9.13 2.62
C PHE A 59 7.67 -8.23 1.80
N VAL A 60 7.69 -6.93 2.08
CA VAL A 60 7.00 -5.90 1.28
C VAL A 60 7.97 -4.78 0.90
N ASP A 61 7.89 -4.31 -0.34
CA ASP A 61 8.63 -3.12 -0.80
C ASP A 61 7.99 -1.85 -0.24
N GLY A 62 8.82 -0.85 0.13
CA GLY A 62 8.33 0.47 0.57
C GLY A 62 7.98 0.56 2.06
N ALA A 63 8.59 -0.25 2.92
CA ALA A 63 8.47 -0.09 4.36
C ALA A 63 9.19 1.19 4.79
N ASP A 64 8.42 2.23 5.10
CA ASP A 64 8.92 3.56 5.41
C ASP A 64 10.00 3.54 6.51
N THR A 65 11.26 3.77 6.14
CA THR A 65 12.30 4.26 7.06
C THR A 65 12.12 5.78 7.24
N ALA A 66 10.95 6.20 7.72
CA ALA A 66 10.71 7.58 8.09
C ALA A 66 11.24 7.81 9.52
N GLY A 67 12.25 8.69 9.64
CA GLY A 67 12.51 9.39 10.89
C GLY A 67 13.89 9.19 11.52
N ARG A 68 14.94 9.69 10.89
CA ARG A 68 16.04 10.30 11.66
C ARG A 68 15.91 11.82 11.54
N PRO A 69 15.66 12.55 12.64
CA PRO A 69 15.56 14.01 12.57
C PRO A 69 16.93 14.60 12.29
N THR A 70 17.17 15.06 11.06
CA THR A 70 18.26 15.99 10.77
C THR A 70 17.92 17.34 11.39
N ALA A 71 18.82 17.87 12.21
CA ALA A 71 18.67 19.13 12.92
C ALA A 71 18.20 20.27 12.00
N ALA A 72 17.10 20.91 12.40
CA ALA A 72 16.42 21.95 11.66
C ALA A 72 17.31 23.20 11.47
N THR A 73 17.49 23.62 10.22
CA THR A 73 17.92 24.98 9.89
C THR A 73 16.67 25.77 9.47
N ARG A 74 16.35 26.82 10.23
CA ARG A 74 15.19 27.71 10.01
C ARG A 74 15.45 28.66 8.83
N THR A 75 14.47 28.86 7.94
CA THR A 75 14.29 30.13 7.18
C THR A 75 12.83 30.26 6.70
N PRO A 76 12.28 31.50 6.53
CA PRO A 76 10.85 31.80 6.56
C PRO A 76 10.13 31.79 5.19
N ALA A 77 8.80 31.92 5.29
CA ALA A 77 7.75 31.73 4.29
C ALA A 77 7.65 32.79 3.17
N ALA A 78 7.13 32.37 2.00
CA ALA A 78 6.34 33.22 1.09
C ALA A 78 5.52 32.41 0.05
N THR A 79 4.19 32.49 0.18
CA THR A 79 3.12 32.67 -0.84
C THR A 79 3.24 32.13 -2.28
N GLY A 80 2.23 31.32 -2.68
CA GLY A 80 1.29 31.76 -3.73
C GLY A 80 1.28 31.03 -5.08
N THR A 81 0.33 30.12 -5.24
CA THR A 81 -0.04 29.23 -6.36
C THR A 81 -0.74 29.90 -7.54
N THR A 82 -0.58 29.37 -8.79
CA THR A 82 -1.69 29.10 -9.75
C THR A 82 -1.26 28.20 -10.96
N PRO A 83 -2.14 27.72 -11.89
CA PRO A 83 -2.60 26.32 -12.00
C PRO A 83 -2.26 25.63 -13.35
N ALA A 84 -2.46 24.30 -13.47
CA ALA A 84 -2.58 23.64 -14.77
C ALA A 84 -3.40 22.34 -14.74
N THR A 85 -4.43 22.34 -15.58
CA THR A 85 -5.08 21.26 -16.32
C THR A 85 -4.44 19.86 -16.20
N GLN A 86 -5.16 18.93 -15.56
CA GLN A 86 -4.81 17.51 -15.55
C GLN A 86 -5.18 16.89 -16.92
N THR A 87 -4.15 16.63 -17.72
CA THR A 87 -4.13 15.52 -18.68
C THR A 87 -3.17 14.47 -18.11
N ALA A 88 -3.58 13.21 -18.17
CA ALA A 88 -2.87 12.08 -17.59
C ALA A 88 -1.37 12.02 -17.94
N ALA A 89 -0.54 11.92 -16.91
CA ALA A 89 0.76 11.25 -16.97
C ALA A 89 1.11 10.75 -15.56
N ALA A 90 1.47 9.48 -15.48
CA ALA A 90 1.87 8.78 -14.28
C ALA A 90 3.02 9.51 -13.55
N ALA A 91 2.72 10.05 -12.37
CA ALA A 91 3.71 10.24 -11.31
C ALA A 91 3.16 9.46 -10.11
N GLY A 92 3.73 8.27 -9.89
CA GLY A 92 3.33 7.38 -8.80
C GLY A 92 3.54 8.08 -7.47
N SER A 93 2.45 8.51 -6.84
CA SER A 93 2.46 8.85 -5.42
C SER A 93 2.94 7.61 -4.66
N VAL A 94 4.01 7.76 -3.87
CA VAL A 94 4.54 6.70 -3.02
C VAL A 94 3.46 6.36 -1.99
N GLN A 95 2.66 5.33 -2.28
CA GLN A 95 1.77 4.73 -1.31
C GLN A 95 2.63 3.94 -0.32
N SER A 96 2.39 4.15 0.97
CA SER A 96 3.03 3.42 2.06
C SER A 96 2.74 1.94 1.87
N ALA A 97 3.74 1.09 2.10
CA ALA A 97 3.54 -0.35 2.10
C ALA A 97 2.49 -0.80 3.12
N PHE A 98 2.17 0.03 4.11
CA PHE A 98 1.23 -0.24 5.19
C PHE A 98 0.00 0.67 5.12
N SER A 99 -1.16 0.11 5.42
CA SER A 99 -2.45 0.82 5.39
C SER A 99 -2.88 1.21 6.79
N LEU A 100 -2.93 2.51 7.08
CA LEU A 100 -3.48 3.05 8.34
C LEU A 100 -4.90 2.55 8.60
N TYR A 101 -5.71 2.52 7.54
CA TYR A 101 -7.08 2.02 7.58
C TYR A 101 -7.16 0.54 7.99
N GLU A 102 -6.44 -0.34 7.28
CA GLU A 102 -6.44 -1.77 7.61
C GLU A 102 -5.90 -1.99 9.02
N THR A 103 -4.82 -1.29 9.40
CA THR A 103 -4.21 -1.43 10.72
C THR A 103 -5.18 -1.12 11.86
N ALA A 104 -5.80 0.06 11.83
CA ALA A 104 -6.71 0.48 12.90
C ALA A 104 -7.94 -0.45 12.99
N TRP A 105 -8.59 -0.77 11.88
CA TRP A 105 -9.79 -1.61 11.93
C TRP A 105 -9.50 -3.06 12.28
N ARG A 106 -8.35 -3.62 11.88
CA ARG A 106 -7.95 -4.97 12.28
C ARG A 106 -7.62 -5.05 13.77
N LEU A 107 -6.97 -4.02 14.33
CA LEU A 107 -6.77 -3.90 15.78
C LEU A 107 -8.12 -3.85 16.52
N ARG A 108 -9.07 -3.04 16.03
CA ARG A 108 -10.43 -2.97 16.60
C ARG A 108 -11.14 -4.30 16.59
N ILE A 109 -11.08 -5.05 15.49
CA ILE A 109 -11.68 -6.40 15.39
C ILE A 109 -11.04 -7.33 16.41
N ALA A 110 -9.70 -7.32 16.51
CA ALA A 110 -8.99 -8.18 17.45
C ALA A 110 -9.29 -7.85 18.92
N ALA A 111 -9.60 -6.59 19.22
CA ALA A 111 -9.98 -6.14 20.55
C ALA A 111 -11.45 -6.45 20.92
N LEU A 112 -12.28 -6.98 20.00
CA LEU A 112 -13.67 -7.30 20.31
C LEU A 112 -13.79 -8.48 21.29
N PRO A 113 -14.69 -8.41 22.29
CA PRO A 113 -14.97 -9.54 23.18
C PRO A 113 -15.36 -10.79 22.39
N GLY A 114 -14.77 -11.93 22.75
CA GLY A 114 -15.04 -13.22 22.08
C GLY A 114 -14.24 -13.47 20.80
N VAL A 115 -13.53 -12.48 20.26
CA VAL A 115 -12.61 -12.69 19.13
C VAL A 115 -11.27 -13.21 19.64
N ARG A 116 -10.87 -14.42 19.22
CA ARG A 116 -9.63 -15.09 19.66
C ARG A 116 -8.43 -14.81 18.74
N THR A 117 -8.29 -13.57 18.28
CA THR A 117 -7.18 -13.20 17.39
C THR A 117 -6.04 -12.60 18.21
N ARG A 118 -4.92 -13.32 18.32
CA ARG A 118 -3.68 -12.71 18.84
C ARG A 118 -3.09 -11.81 17.76
N VAL A 119 -2.97 -10.52 18.05
CA VAL A 119 -2.26 -9.56 17.21
C VAL A 119 -0.89 -9.31 17.84
N HIS A 120 0.16 -9.32 17.02
CA HIS A 120 1.51 -8.95 17.46
C HIS A 120 1.94 -7.72 16.65
N VAL A 121 1.60 -6.54 17.15
CA VAL A 121 2.10 -5.26 16.62
C VAL A 121 3.00 -4.66 17.68
N ASP A 122 4.20 -4.23 17.28
CA ASP A 122 5.13 -3.56 18.17
C ASP A 122 4.67 -2.09 18.33
N PRO A 123 4.28 -1.66 19.54
CA PRO A 123 3.73 -0.32 19.76
C PRO A 123 4.73 0.79 19.44
N ASP A 124 6.03 0.58 19.64
CA ASP A 124 7.06 1.59 19.36
C ASP A 124 7.27 1.76 17.85
N ARG A 125 7.21 0.65 17.11
CA ARG A 125 7.29 0.69 15.65
C ARG A 125 6.03 1.26 15.01
N LEU A 126 4.86 0.90 15.54
CA LEU A 126 3.60 1.51 15.15
C LEU A 126 3.61 3.02 15.43
N ARG A 127 4.19 3.45 16.56
CA ARG A 127 4.35 4.88 16.92
C ARG A 127 5.15 5.66 15.90
N LEU A 128 6.31 5.13 15.48
CA LEU A 128 7.17 5.78 14.48
C LEU A 128 6.44 5.95 13.15
N TRP A 129 5.74 4.90 12.71
CA TRP A 129 4.98 4.94 11.46
C TRP A 129 3.73 5.86 11.53
N ALA A 130 2.97 5.79 12.62
CA ALA A 130 1.72 6.54 12.78
C ALA A 130 1.91 8.01 13.16
N ALA A 131 3.13 8.46 13.46
CA ALA A 131 3.41 9.83 13.92
C ALA A 131 2.91 10.91 12.95
N SER A 132 3.15 10.75 11.65
CA SER A 132 2.66 11.68 10.64
C SER A 132 1.13 11.69 10.54
N ALA A 133 0.48 10.55 10.81
CA ALA A 133 -0.98 10.43 10.77
C ALA A 133 -1.68 11.12 11.95
N GLU A 134 -1.06 11.15 13.14
CA GLU A 134 -1.56 11.93 14.29
C GLU A 134 -1.62 13.44 14.02
N THR A 135 -0.89 13.92 13.01
CA THR A 135 -0.95 15.31 12.54
C THR A 135 -1.73 15.49 11.23
N GLY A 136 -2.39 14.43 10.75
CA GLY A 136 -3.17 14.44 9.52
C GLY A 136 -2.33 14.60 8.25
N ARG A 137 -1.04 14.23 8.30
CA ARG A 137 -0.02 14.44 7.26
C ARG A 137 0.60 13.15 6.74
N LEU A 138 -0.02 11.99 6.99
CA LEU A 138 0.37 10.75 6.37
C LEU A 138 -0.17 10.72 4.94
N GLU A 139 0.56 11.33 4.01
CA GLU A 139 0.21 11.44 2.58
C GLU A 139 -0.15 10.09 1.97
N SER A 140 0.59 9.07 2.37
CA SER A 140 0.46 7.70 1.89
C SER A 140 -0.84 7.00 2.28
N SER A 141 -1.58 7.53 3.25
CA SER A 141 -2.86 6.95 3.68
C SER A 141 -3.98 7.17 2.66
N GLY A 142 -3.93 8.25 1.89
CA GLY A 142 -5.04 8.70 1.04
C GLY A 142 -6.32 9.08 1.80
N LEU A 143 -6.25 9.18 3.13
CA LEU A 143 -7.38 9.50 4.00
C LEU A 143 -7.43 11.01 4.31
N PRO A 144 -8.62 11.58 4.58
CA PRO A 144 -8.74 12.94 5.12
C PRO A 144 -7.97 13.08 6.43
N ALA A 145 -7.42 14.27 6.69
CA ALA A 145 -6.57 14.54 7.86
C ALA A 145 -7.24 14.08 9.18
N LEU A 146 -8.53 14.36 9.36
CA LEU A 146 -9.24 13.98 10.57
C LEU A 146 -9.38 12.46 10.74
N ALA A 147 -9.61 11.73 9.64
CA ALA A 147 -9.69 10.27 9.65
C ALA A 147 -8.33 9.64 9.96
N GLN A 148 -7.24 10.23 9.47
CA GLN A 148 -5.90 9.81 9.83
C GLN A 148 -5.66 9.95 11.33
N VAL A 149 -6.05 11.09 11.92
CA VAL A 149 -5.90 11.34 13.36
C VAL A 149 -6.69 10.31 14.17
N ASP A 150 -7.98 10.08 13.86
CA ASP A 150 -8.81 9.10 14.58
C ASP A 150 -8.22 7.69 14.51
N LEU A 151 -7.83 7.24 13.32
CA LEU A 151 -7.31 5.88 13.12
C LEU A 151 -5.91 5.70 13.71
N ALA A 152 -5.05 6.71 13.66
CA ALA A 152 -3.72 6.66 14.29
C ALA A 152 -3.83 6.60 15.81
N VAL A 153 -4.62 7.49 16.41
CA VAL A 153 -4.89 7.51 17.86
C VAL A 153 -5.47 6.17 18.30
N ASP A 154 -6.46 5.66 17.58
CA ASP A 154 -7.10 4.39 17.89
C ASP A 154 -6.14 3.20 17.79
N ALA A 155 -5.36 3.12 16.71
CA ALA A 155 -4.40 2.05 16.51
C ALA A 155 -3.33 2.04 17.62
N LEU A 156 -2.79 3.21 17.95
CA LEU A 156 -1.77 3.35 19.00
C LEU A 156 -2.30 2.95 20.36
N LEU A 157 -3.47 3.46 20.76
CA LEU A 157 -4.08 3.09 22.04
C LEU A 157 -4.43 1.60 22.11
N THR A 158 -4.97 1.04 21.02
CA THR A 158 -5.35 -0.38 20.98
C THR A 158 -4.12 -1.31 21.03
N ALA A 159 -3.00 -0.89 20.45
CA ALA A 159 -1.73 -1.61 20.52
C ALA A 159 -0.96 -1.41 21.84
N GLY A 160 -1.45 -0.56 22.75
CA GLY A 160 -0.76 -0.22 24.00
C GLY A 160 0.40 0.76 23.84
N GLY A 161 0.45 1.51 22.73
CA GLY A 161 1.42 2.56 22.46
C GLY A 161 1.03 3.92 23.06
N THR A 162 1.89 4.92 22.82
CA THR A 162 1.67 6.31 23.26
C THR A 162 1.15 7.19 22.13
N VAL A 163 0.43 8.25 22.47
CA VAL A 163 -0.13 9.23 21.53
C VAL A 163 0.43 10.63 21.84
N ASP A 164 0.83 11.40 20.83
CA ASP A 164 1.15 12.83 21.00
C ASP A 164 -0.12 13.66 21.19
N ARG A 165 -0.64 13.68 22.43
CA ARG A 165 -1.85 14.43 22.80
C ARG A 165 -1.78 15.89 22.39
N ALA A 166 -0.61 16.54 22.51
CA ALA A 166 -0.45 17.95 22.17
C ALA A 166 -0.46 18.18 20.65
N GLY A 167 0.18 17.30 19.88
CA GLY A 167 0.14 17.31 18.42
C GLY A 167 -1.26 17.05 17.87
N VAL A 168 -1.97 16.07 18.42
CA VAL A 168 -3.36 15.78 18.07
C VAL A 168 -4.26 16.99 18.36
N ALA A 169 -4.17 17.57 19.55
CA ALA A 169 -4.97 18.75 19.92
C ALA A 169 -4.76 19.93 18.95
N ARG A 170 -3.49 20.26 18.63
CA ARG A 170 -3.17 21.31 17.65
C ARG A 170 -3.73 21.01 16.26
N THR A 171 -3.68 19.75 15.85
CA THR A 171 -4.19 19.32 14.54
C THR A 171 -5.70 19.45 14.47
N LEU A 172 -6.42 18.96 15.48
CA LEU A 172 -7.87 19.12 15.56
C LEU A 172 -8.27 20.59 15.59
N GLU A 173 -7.56 21.42 16.36
CA GLU A 173 -7.79 22.87 16.39
C GLU A 173 -7.61 23.52 15.01
N SER A 174 -6.63 23.09 14.22
CA SER A 174 -6.44 23.60 12.85
C SER A 174 -7.56 23.21 11.88
N LEU A 175 -8.28 22.13 12.18
CA LEU A 175 -9.42 21.65 11.40
C LEU A 175 -10.76 22.26 11.87
N ARG A 176 -10.78 22.83 13.08
CA ARG A 176 -11.96 23.48 13.64
C ARG A 176 -12.33 24.71 12.81
N ASP A 177 -13.62 24.92 12.66
CA ASP A 177 -14.22 26.11 12.08
C ASP A 177 -15.45 26.47 12.93
N GLY A 178 -15.30 27.49 13.78
CA GLY A 178 -16.32 27.85 14.76
C GLY A 178 -16.64 26.71 15.73
N GLY A 179 -17.88 26.23 15.70
CA GLY A 179 -18.39 25.15 16.54
C GLY A 179 -18.27 23.75 15.92
N ASP A 180 -17.69 23.62 14.74
CA ASP A 180 -17.64 22.38 13.98
C ASP A 180 -16.23 22.05 13.48
N TYR A 181 -16.05 20.85 12.92
CA TYR A 181 -14.76 20.39 12.39
C TYR A 181 -14.85 20.00 10.92
N ARG A 182 -13.81 20.38 10.17
CA ARG A 182 -13.57 19.94 8.81
C ARG A 182 -12.89 18.56 8.80
N THR A 183 -13.21 17.73 7.82
CA THR A 183 -12.53 16.43 7.62
C THR A 183 -11.08 16.56 7.15
N GLY A 184 -10.71 17.71 6.58
CA GLY A 184 -9.35 18.06 6.19
C GLY A 184 -9.20 19.54 5.85
N LEU A 185 -7.96 20.02 5.72
CA LEU A 185 -7.67 21.43 5.41
C LEU A 185 -8.21 21.88 4.04
N SER A 186 -8.39 20.95 3.11
CA SER A 186 -8.97 21.20 1.78
C SER A 186 -10.50 21.18 1.76
N ALA A 187 -11.16 20.71 2.84
CA ALA A 187 -12.61 20.72 2.92
C ALA A 187 -13.10 22.16 3.11
N ARG A 188 -14.03 22.59 2.26
CA ARG A 188 -14.54 23.97 2.24
C ARG A 188 -15.47 24.29 3.40
N THR A 189 -16.18 23.29 3.91
CA THR A 189 -17.16 23.44 4.97
C THR A 189 -16.93 22.36 6.02
N PRO A 190 -17.10 22.68 7.31
CA PRO A 190 -17.19 21.66 8.34
C PRO A 190 -18.48 20.84 8.17
N ASP A 191 -18.52 19.65 8.77
CA ASP A 191 -19.69 18.76 8.72
C ASP A 191 -19.89 18.01 10.05
N PRO A 192 -21.14 17.58 10.37
CA PRO A 192 -21.43 16.88 11.62
C PRO A 192 -20.64 15.58 11.83
N GLY A 193 -20.30 14.88 10.74
CA GLY A 193 -19.48 13.67 10.78
C GLY A 193 -18.05 13.98 11.23
N GLY A 194 -17.46 15.04 10.67
CA GLY A 194 -16.19 15.58 11.13
C GLY A 194 -16.23 15.97 12.61
N THR A 195 -17.26 16.70 13.03
CA THR A 195 -17.42 17.09 14.45
C THR A 195 -17.49 15.88 15.39
N ALA A 196 -18.27 14.85 15.04
CA ALA A 196 -18.39 13.63 15.85
C ALA A 196 -17.04 12.89 15.99
N VAL A 197 -16.27 12.79 14.90
CA VAL A 197 -14.94 12.16 14.93
C VAL A 197 -13.99 12.96 15.81
N ALA A 198 -13.93 14.29 15.66
CA ALA A 198 -13.05 15.14 16.45
C ALA A 198 -13.38 15.07 17.96
N VAL A 199 -14.67 15.16 18.32
CA VAL A 199 -15.11 15.06 19.72
C VAL A 199 -14.82 13.68 20.30
N ARG A 200 -14.99 12.59 19.52
CA ARG A 200 -14.60 11.24 19.93
C ARG A 200 -13.10 11.14 20.23
N VAL A 201 -12.25 11.72 19.39
CA VAL A 201 -10.79 11.72 19.62
C VAL A 201 -10.44 12.52 20.86
N LEU A 202 -11.00 13.73 21.03
CA LEU A 202 -10.75 14.58 22.20
C LEU A 202 -11.15 13.86 23.49
N THR A 203 -12.37 13.32 23.54
CA THR A 203 -12.88 12.61 24.73
C THR A 203 -12.09 11.35 25.03
N ARG A 204 -11.72 10.56 24.01
CA ARG A 204 -10.87 9.37 24.16
C ARG A 204 -9.49 9.68 24.72
N LEU A 205 -8.94 10.83 24.36
CA LEU A 205 -7.66 11.31 24.86
C LEU A 205 -7.80 12.16 26.13
N GLU A 206 -8.98 12.20 26.76
CA GLU A 206 -9.24 13.04 27.95
C GLU A 206 -8.80 14.50 27.74
N LEU A 207 -9.00 15.01 26.53
CA LEU A 207 -8.75 16.40 26.16
C LEU A 207 -10.06 17.20 26.24
N PRO A 208 -10.00 18.47 26.64
CA PRO A 208 -11.20 19.31 26.73
C PRO A 208 -11.79 19.53 25.33
N VAL A 209 -13.09 19.31 25.20
CA VAL A 209 -13.84 19.73 24.01
C VAL A 209 -14.12 21.23 24.09
N PRO A 210 -13.77 22.03 23.06
CA PRO A 210 -13.99 23.47 23.07
C PRO A 210 -15.46 23.87 23.30
N GLU A 211 -15.68 24.92 24.09
CA GLU A 211 -17.03 25.40 24.41
C GLU A 211 -17.87 25.78 23.17
N PRO A 212 -17.31 26.41 22.12
CA PRO A 212 -18.07 26.67 20.89
C PRO A 212 -18.66 25.40 20.25
N VAL A 213 -17.97 24.26 20.39
CA VAL A 213 -18.42 22.97 19.84
C VAL A 213 -19.56 22.40 20.69
N ARG A 214 -19.46 22.50 22.02
CA ARG A 214 -20.53 22.09 22.95
C ARG A 214 -21.81 22.89 22.68
N THR A 215 -21.68 24.21 22.60
CA THR A 215 -22.79 25.12 22.31
C THR A 215 -23.40 24.88 20.92
N ALA A 216 -22.57 24.64 19.89
CA ALA A 216 -23.06 24.32 18.56
C ALA A 216 -23.81 22.98 18.52
N ASN A 217 -23.29 21.94 19.18
CA ASN A 217 -23.97 20.65 19.26
C ASN A 217 -25.32 20.73 20.00
N SER A 218 -25.40 21.45 21.12
CA SER A 218 -26.68 21.67 21.82
C SER A 218 -27.69 22.41 20.94
N ARG A 219 -27.26 23.40 20.14
CA ARG A 219 -28.14 24.07 19.17
C ARG A 219 -28.58 23.12 18.05
N ALA A 220 -27.67 22.32 17.50
CA ALA A 220 -27.98 21.35 16.45
C ALA A 220 -29.01 20.31 16.96
N LEU A 221 -28.78 19.74 18.13
CA LEU A 221 -29.70 18.79 18.77
C LEU A 221 -31.10 19.40 18.98
N ASN A 222 -31.16 20.68 19.35
CA ASN A 222 -32.42 21.40 19.56
C ASN A 222 -33.13 21.83 18.27
N ALA A 223 -32.40 21.92 17.16
CA ALA A 223 -32.97 22.19 15.84
C ALA A 223 -33.57 20.93 15.21
N LEU A 224 -33.02 19.75 15.51
CA LEU A 224 -33.48 18.49 14.92
C LEU A 224 -34.87 18.07 15.38
N SER A 225 -35.70 17.68 14.42
CA SER A 225 -37.01 17.07 14.61
C SER A 225 -37.00 15.56 14.32
N ALA A 226 -38.05 14.85 14.70
CA ALA A 226 -38.23 13.46 14.33
C ALA A 226 -38.34 13.25 12.80
N GLN A 227 -38.79 14.27 12.06
CA GLN A 227 -38.86 14.24 10.60
C GLN A 227 -37.46 14.33 9.98
N ASP A 228 -36.57 15.17 10.55
CA ASP A 228 -35.17 15.27 10.11
C ASP A 228 -34.43 13.94 10.34
N ALA A 229 -34.62 13.35 11.52
CA ALA A 229 -34.08 12.02 11.85
C ALA A 229 -34.57 10.93 10.89
N ALA A 230 -35.80 11.06 10.38
CA ALA A 230 -36.36 10.12 9.43
C ALA A 230 -35.87 10.34 7.98
N GLY A 231 -35.61 11.60 7.60
CA GLY A 231 -35.24 11.99 6.24
C GLY A 231 -33.75 11.94 5.94
N ALA A 232 -32.90 12.24 6.93
CA ALA A 232 -31.45 12.33 6.78
C ALA A 232 -30.69 11.67 7.96
N PRO A 233 -30.84 10.35 8.18
CA PRO A 233 -30.17 9.67 9.30
C PRO A 233 -28.63 9.83 9.28
N GLY A 234 -28.02 10.01 8.10
CA GLY A 234 -26.59 10.27 7.96
C GLY A 234 -26.10 11.58 8.57
N GLU A 235 -26.98 12.58 8.72
CA GLU A 235 -26.65 13.86 9.37
C GLU A 235 -27.01 13.86 10.87
N VAL A 236 -28.05 13.13 11.25
CA VAL A 236 -28.54 13.06 12.63
C VAL A 236 -27.68 12.17 13.52
N VAL A 237 -27.23 11.01 13.02
CA VAL A 237 -26.43 10.06 13.82
C VAL A 237 -25.15 10.72 14.37
N PRO A 238 -24.35 11.48 13.60
CA PRO A 238 -23.18 12.18 14.13
C PRO A 238 -23.48 13.21 15.23
N VAL A 239 -24.61 13.92 15.15
CA VAL A 239 -25.05 14.85 16.22
C VAL A 239 -25.37 14.08 17.50
N LEU A 240 -26.04 12.93 17.39
CA LEU A 240 -26.33 12.06 18.54
C LEU A 240 -25.06 11.44 19.13
N GLU A 241 -24.09 11.03 18.30
CA GLU A 241 -22.78 10.58 18.77
C GLU A 241 -22.05 11.66 19.55
N THR A 242 -22.07 12.90 19.04
CA THR A 242 -21.46 14.05 19.71
C THR A 242 -22.14 14.33 21.04
N ALA A 243 -23.48 14.37 21.08
CA ALA A 243 -24.24 14.54 22.31
C ALA A 243 -23.94 13.43 23.35
N ALA A 244 -23.84 12.18 22.90
CA ALA A 244 -23.50 11.04 23.74
C ALA A 244 -22.05 11.04 24.24
N ALA A 245 -21.12 11.65 23.50
CA ALA A 245 -19.73 11.83 23.93
C ALA A 245 -19.56 13.01 24.89
N LEU A 246 -20.47 13.99 24.86
CA LEU A 246 -20.48 15.16 25.73
C LEU A 246 -21.29 14.96 27.02
N ASP A 247 -21.88 13.78 27.23
CA ASP A 247 -22.70 13.42 28.40
C ASP A 247 -23.86 14.40 28.67
N VAL A 248 -24.64 14.72 27.63
CA VAL A 248 -25.83 15.59 27.77
C VAL A 248 -26.85 15.02 28.77
N THR A 249 -27.55 15.89 29.50
CA THR A 249 -28.45 15.52 30.61
C THR A 249 -29.84 16.16 30.49
N GLY A 250 -30.79 15.72 31.32
CA GLY A 250 -32.13 16.32 31.41
C GLY A 250 -32.91 16.26 30.10
N ALA A 251 -33.57 17.36 29.74
CA ALA A 251 -34.43 17.45 28.56
C ALA A 251 -33.69 17.16 27.23
N ASP A 252 -32.41 17.53 27.13
CA ASP A 252 -31.59 17.23 25.95
C ASP A 252 -31.38 15.71 25.79
N ARG A 253 -31.26 14.98 26.90
CA ARG A 253 -31.13 13.51 26.88
C ARG A 253 -32.41 12.84 26.39
N ASP A 254 -33.57 13.25 26.91
CA ASP A 254 -34.87 12.69 26.52
C ASP A 254 -35.16 12.96 25.04
N ARG A 255 -34.84 14.18 24.57
CA ARG A 255 -34.94 14.54 23.16
C ARG A 255 -34.02 13.71 22.28
N ALA A 256 -32.75 13.57 22.66
CA ALA A 256 -31.78 12.76 21.93
C ALA A 256 -32.23 11.30 21.85
N ALA A 257 -32.86 10.77 22.89
CA ALA A 257 -33.43 9.42 22.89
C ALA A 257 -34.56 9.26 21.87
N ALA A 258 -35.51 10.22 21.80
CA ALA A 258 -36.58 10.20 20.81
C ALA A 258 -36.06 10.32 19.36
N LEU A 259 -35.04 11.15 19.14
CA LEU A 259 -34.38 11.28 17.83
C LEU A 259 -33.66 9.98 17.44
N ALA A 260 -33.05 9.29 18.39
CA ALA A 260 -32.37 8.02 18.13
C ALA A 260 -33.35 6.93 17.66
N GLU A 261 -34.53 6.85 18.27
CA GLU A 261 -35.58 5.92 17.84
C GLU A 261 -36.12 6.27 16.43
N ALA A 262 -36.24 7.55 16.10
CA ALA A 262 -36.66 7.98 14.77
C ALA A 262 -35.61 7.64 13.68
N ALA A 263 -34.33 7.86 13.99
CA ALA A 263 -33.23 7.51 13.09
C ALA A 263 -33.13 5.99 12.86
N GLU A 264 -33.36 5.17 13.89
CA GLU A 264 -33.35 3.70 13.77
C GLU A 264 -34.44 3.20 12.80
N ARG A 265 -35.65 3.75 12.89
CA ARG A 265 -36.74 3.45 11.94
C ARG A 265 -36.43 3.85 10.51
N ALA A 266 -35.56 4.84 10.29
CA ALA A 266 -35.11 5.21 8.96
C ALA A 266 -34.03 4.27 8.44
N LEU A 267 -33.00 4.00 9.25
CA LEU A 267 -31.90 3.11 8.88
C LEU A 267 -32.37 1.68 8.57
N THR A 268 -33.36 1.17 9.29
CA THR A 268 -33.93 -0.17 9.07
C THR A 268 -34.57 -0.36 7.68
N ARG A 269 -34.98 0.73 7.02
CA ARG A 269 -35.59 0.70 5.68
C ARG A 269 -34.58 0.74 4.53
N LEU A 270 -33.31 1.05 4.80
CA LEU A 270 -32.25 1.11 3.80
C LEU A 270 -31.69 -0.28 3.54
N ASP A 271 -31.07 -0.52 2.38
CA ASP A 271 -30.35 -1.77 2.16
C ASP A 271 -29.15 -1.91 3.11
N VAL A 272 -28.81 -3.14 3.49
CA VAL A 272 -27.62 -3.39 4.29
C VAL A 272 -26.39 -3.16 3.43
N ASP A 273 -25.72 -2.05 3.70
CA ASP A 273 -24.42 -1.71 3.15
C ASP A 273 -23.46 -1.28 4.29
N PRO A 274 -22.16 -1.13 4.00
CA PRO A 274 -21.14 -0.72 4.97
C PRO A 274 -21.45 0.60 5.68
N VAL A 275 -22.07 1.57 4.99
CA VAL A 275 -22.39 2.89 5.53
C VAL A 275 -23.54 2.76 6.53
N ARG A 276 -24.59 2.02 6.18
CA ARG A 276 -25.69 1.69 7.08
C ARG A 276 -25.19 0.94 8.31
N LEU A 277 -24.33 -0.06 8.17
CA LEU A 277 -23.78 -0.82 9.30
C LEU A 277 -23.01 0.08 10.27
N ALA A 278 -22.19 0.99 9.75
CA ALA A 278 -21.47 1.96 10.56
C ALA A 278 -22.43 2.92 11.30
N ALA A 279 -23.39 3.50 10.58
CA ALA A 279 -24.38 4.42 11.14
C ALA A 279 -25.26 3.76 12.21
N GLU A 280 -25.71 2.53 11.98
CA GLU A 280 -26.52 1.75 12.91
C GLU A 280 -25.75 1.44 14.21
N ALA A 281 -24.48 1.05 14.09
CA ALA A 281 -23.64 0.73 15.24
C ALA A 281 -23.27 1.99 16.05
N ALA A 282 -22.98 3.09 15.37
CA ALA A 282 -22.79 4.41 15.95
C ALA A 282 -24.03 4.87 16.71
N LEU A 283 -25.20 4.81 16.06
CA LEU A 283 -26.49 5.16 16.65
C LEU A 283 -26.78 4.34 17.91
N ARG A 284 -26.60 3.02 17.87
CA ARG A 284 -26.84 2.14 19.03
C ARG A 284 -25.90 2.43 20.18
N THR A 285 -24.64 2.75 19.89
CA THR A 285 -23.66 3.13 20.91
C THR A 285 -24.04 4.46 21.56
N ALA A 286 -24.44 5.45 20.77
CA ALA A 286 -24.91 6.75 21.25
C ALA A 286 -26.21 6.60 22.07
N ALA A 287 -27.20 5.89 21.52
CA ALA A 287 -28.49 5.61 22.14
C ALA A 287 -28.34 4.98 23.55
N GLY A 288 -27.45 4.00 23.70
CA GLY A 288 -27.20 3.37 24.99
C GLY A 288 -26.71 4.35 26.05
N ARG A 289 -25.82 5.29 25.70
CA ARG A 289 -25.35 6.35 26.61
C ARG A 289 -26.46 7.37 26.91
N LEU A 290 -27.22 7.72 25.89
CA LEU A 290 -28.37 8.63 25.99
C LEU A 290 -29.57 7.99 26.71
N GLY A 291 -29.54 6.69 27.03
CA GLY A 291 -30.62 5.99 27.75
C GLY A 291 -31.78 5.53 26.86
N ALA A 292 -31.65 5.64 25.54
CA ALA A 292 -32.63 5.16 24.59
C ALA A 292 -32.54 3.64 24.42
N ARG A 293 -33.70 2.97 24.33
CA ARG A 293 -33.78 1.53 24.12
C ARG A 293 -34.22 1.23 22.69
N LEU A 294 -33.25 0.99 21.82
CA LEU A 294 -33.52 0.63 20.43
C LEU A 294 -33.89 -0.85 20.29
N PRO A 295 -34.77 -1.22 19.32
CA PRO A 295 -35.03 -2.61 18.96
C PRO A 295 -33.74 -3.37 18.66
N ARG A 296 -33.67 -4.67 18.94
CA ARG A 296 -32.47 -5.47 18.67
C ARG A 296 -32.18 -5.50 17.16
N PHE A 297 -30.91 -5.34 16.79
CA PHE A 297 -30.47 -5.48 15.40
C PHE A 297 -30.74 -6.90 14.88
N ALA A 298 -31.33 -7.00 13.69
CA ALA A 298 -31.59 -8.28 13.04
C ALA A 298 -30.31 -8.85 12.45
N ALA A 299 -29.70 -9.83 13.12
CA ALA A 299 -28.41 -10.42 12.70
C ALA A 299 -28.40 -10.96 11.26
N SER A 300 -29.53 -11.50 10.80
CA SER A 300 -29.71 -12.02 9.43
C SER A 300 -29.62 -10.95 8.34
N ALA A 301 -29.71 -9.67 8.69
CA ALA A 301 -29.58 -8.57 7.74
C ALA A 301 -28.18 -8.56 7.07
N CYS A 302 -27.17 -9.16 7.72
CA CYS A 302 -25.82 -9.29 7.16
C CYS A 302 -25.65 -10.43 6.15
N ASP A 303 -26.53 -11.44 6.11
CA ASP A 303 -26.26 -12.74 5.48
C ASP A 303 -25.92 -12.63 3.98
N GLY A 304 -26.60 -11.74 3.25
CA GLY A 304 -26.36 -11.50 1.82
C GLY A 304 -25.08 -10.72 1.48
N ARG A 305 -24.31 -10.30 2.49
CA ARG A 305 -23.08 -9.50 2.33
C ARG A 305 -21.82 -10.19 2.82
N VAL A 306 -21.97 -11.36 3.45
CA VAL A 306 -20.83 -12.14 3.95
C VAL A 306 -20.13 -12.81 2.78
N LEU A 307 -18.85 -12.52 2.61
CA LEU A 307 -18.00 -13.14 1.60
C LEU A 307 -17.41 -14.46 2.11
N SER A 308 -16.74 -15.20 1.22
CA SER A 308 -16.12 -16.49 1.55
C SER A 308 -15.03 -16.42 2.61
N ASP A 309 -14.43 -15.25 2.84
CA ASP A 309 -13.46 -14.99 3.92
C ASP A 309 -14.13 -14.70 5.27
N GLY A 310 -15.46 -14.72 5.34
CA GLY A 310 -16.28 -14.48 6.53
C GLY A 310 -16.48 -13.00 6.87
N GLY A 311 -15.92 -12.08 6.08
CA GLY A 311 -16.09 -10.63 6.26
C GLY A 311 -17.22 -10.04 5.43
N ILE A 312 -17.54 -8.77 5.67
CA ILE A 312 -18.54 -8.01 4.89
C ILE A 312 -17.88 -7.40 3.65
N GLY A 313 -18.37 -7.75 2.47
CA GLY A 313 -17.88 -7.21 1.20
C GLY A 313 -18.47 -5.83 0.88
N LEU A 314 -17.64 -4.93 0.33
CA LEU A 314 -18.14 -3.77 -0.41
C LEU A 314 -18.68 -4.25 -1.78
N PRO A 315 -19.61 -3.51 -2.43
CA PRO A 315 -20.02 -3.81 -3.80
C PRO A 315 -18.81 -3.96 -4.74
N GLY A 316 -18.70 -5.10 -5.42
CA GLY A 316 -17.60 -5.41 -6.35
C GLY A 316 -16.27 -5.80 -5.71
N ALA A 317 -16.18 -5.88 -4.37
CA ALA A 317 -14.95 -6.32 -3.70
C ALA A 317 -14.87 -7.85 -3.60
N GLY A 318 -13.72 -8.43 -3.92
CA GLY A 318 -13.44 -9.86 -3.75
C GLY A 318 -13.01 -10.27 -2.33
N ARG A 319 -13.01 -9.34 -1.36
CA ARG A 319 -12.61 -9.58 0.03
C ARG A 319 -13.38 -8.70 1.01
N GLY A 320 -13.48 -9.15 2.25
CA GLY A 320 -14.15 -8.43 3.32
C GLY A 320 -13.44 -7.11 3.65
N ASP A 321 -14.22 -6.05 3.83
CA ASP A 321 -13.75 -4.76 4.33
C ASP A 321 -13.66 -4.78 5.86
N PRO A 322 -12.52 -4.39 6.46
CA PRO A 322 -12.32 -4.52 7.90
C PRO A 322 -13.23 -3.58 8.72
N GLN A 323 -13.61 -2.40 8.21
CA GLN A 323 -14.55 -1.51 8.91
C GLN A 323 -15.96 -2.10 8.92
N ALA A 324 -16.47 -2.48 7.76
CA ALA A 324 -17.80 -3.07 7.61
C ALA A 324 -17.92 -4.35 8.44
N THR A 325 -16.87 -5.16 8.43
CA THR A 325 -16.79 -6.39 9.22
C THR A 325 -16.77 -6.12 10.71
N TYR A 326 -16.00 -5.12 11.18
CA TYR A 326 -16.02 -4.69 12.58
C TYR A 326 -17.43 -4.30 13.04
N TRP A 327 -18.13 -3.48 12.26
CA TRP A 327 -19.46 -3.02 12.62
C TRP A 327 -20.49 -4.14 12.60
N ALA A 328 -20.44 -5.05 11.63
CA ALA A 328 -21.31 -6.21 11.60
C ALA A 328 -21.10 -7.14 12.81
N LEU A 329 -19.85 -7.38 13.22
CA LEU A 329 -19.54 -8.13 14.44
C LEU A 329 -20.07 -7.42 15.69
N ARG A 330 -19.89 -6.09 15.80
CA ARG A 330 -20.41 -5.26 16.90
C ARG A 330 -21.94 -5.30 16.99
N LEU A 331 -22.63 -5.38 15.85
CA LEU A 331 -24.09 -5.47 15.76
C LEU A 331 -24.63 -6.88 16.02
N GLY A 332 -23.76 -7.88 16.16
CA GLY A 332 -24.13 -9.25 16.48
C GLY A 332 -24.52 -10.10 15.26
N CYS A 333 -24.04 -9.76 14.06
CA CYS A 333 -24.22 -10.58 12.86
C CYS A 333 -23.52 -11.93 13.03
N SER A 334 -24.29 -13.00 13.20
CA SER A 334 -23.79 -14.35 13.54
C SER A 334 -23.11 -15.06 12.36
N ALA A 335 -23.49 -14.73 11.13
CA ALA A 335 -22.85 -15.27 9.93
C ALA A 335 -21.46 -14.67 9.70
N VAL A 336 -21.19 -13.47 10.24
CA VAL A 336 -19.92 -12.77 10.11
C VAL A 336 -18.94 -13.35 11.12
N ARG A 337 -17.74 -13.64 10.65
CA ARG A 337 -16.63 -14.07 11.52
C ARG A 337 -15.55 -13.02 11.45
N ALA A 338 -14.75 -12.90 12.51
CA ALA A 338 -13.52 -12.14 12.41
C ALA A 338 -12.74 -12.69 11.21
N PRO A 339 -12.48 -11.88 10.18
CA PRO A 339 -11.84 -12.35 8.98
C PRO A 339 -10.46 -12.85 9.38
N ALA A 340 -9.96 -13.87 8.67
CA ALA A 340 -8.63 -14.40 8.93
C ALA A 340 -7.64 -13.22 9.10
N PRO A 341 -6.82 -13.22 10.16
CA PRO A 341 -5.88 -12.13 10.37
C PRO A 341 -5.05 -11.95 9.09
N GLY A 342 -5.05 -10.75 8.51
CA GLY A 342 -4.00 -10.42 7.54
C GLY A 342 -2.66 -10.43 8.27
N ALA A 343 -1.55 -10.79 7.62
CA ALA A 343 -0.28 -10.71 8.34
C ALA A 343 0.08 -9.27 8.66
N HIS A 344 0.84 -9.13 9.74
CA HIS A 344 1.22 -7.88 10.35
C HIS A 344 2.72 -7.64 10.16
N SER A 345 3.13 -6.42 9.86
CA SER A 345 4.52 -6.03 10.02
C SER A 345 4.74 -5.58 11.46
N ARG A 346 6.00 -5.34 11.82
CA ARG A 346 6.33 -4.66 13.07
C ARG A 346 5.64 -3.29 13.17
N ALA A 347 5.33 -2.65 12.03
CA ALA A 347 4.70 -1.35 11.92
C ALA A 347 3.19 -1.39 11.54
N GLY A 348 2.53 -2.54 11.52
CA GLY A 348 1.08 -2.66 11.21
C GLY A 348 0.75 -3.46 9.95
N TRP A 349 -0.46 -3.36 9.41
CA TRP A 349 -0.92 -4.20 8.30
C TRP A 349 -0.44 -3.67 6.95
N PRO A 350 0.11 -4.55 6.09
CA PRO A 350 0.45 -4.18 4.73
C PRO A 350 -0.80 -3.82 3.93
N SER A 351 -0.65 -2.85 3.02
CA SER A 351 -1.65 -2.53 2.03
C SER A 351 -1.94 -3.75 1.14
N ALA A 352 -3.09 -3.74 0.48
CA ALA A 352 -3.47 -4.75 -0.50
C ALA A 352 -2.38 -5.00 -1.55
N ARG A 353 -1.93 -3.91 -2.16
CA ARG A 353 -0.90 -3.91 -3.19
C ARG A 353 0.42 -4.44 -2.66
N ALA A 354 0.82 -4.04 -1.45
CA ALA A 354 2.03 -4.54 -0.81
C ALA A 354 1.97 -6.06 -0.54
N ARG A 355 0.80 -6.59 -0.17
CA ARG A 355 0.57 -8.04 -0.06
C ARG A 355 0.63 -8.75 -1.41
N GLU A 356 0.08 -8.15 -2.46
CA GLU A 356 0.09 -8.70 -3.81
C GLU A 356 1.52 -8.76 -4.37
N SER A 357 2.34 -7.74 -4.14
CA SER A 357 3.75 -7.75 -4.55
C SER A 357 4.67 -8.53 -3.61
N ALA A 358 4.17 -9.13 -2.54
CA ALA A 358 5.00 -9.70 -1.47
C ALA A 358 5.91 -10.85 -1.93
N LEU A 359 5.48 -11.63 -2.92
CA LEU A 359 6.25 -12.77 -3.41
C LEU A 359 7.56 -12.31 -4.06
N SER A 360 7.47 -11.34 -4.97
CA SER A 360 8.63 -10.72 -5.61
C SER A 360 9.56 -10.01 -4.62
N ALA A 361 9.00 -9.24 -3.67
CA ALA A 361 9.76 -8.61 -2.60
C ALA A 361 10.46 -9.65 -1.72
N SER A 362 9.83 -10.81 -1.47
CA SER A 362 10.42 -11.91 -0.71
C SER A 362 11.57 -12.61 -1.44
N ALA A 363 11.46 -12.78 -2.77
CA ALA A 363 12.55 -13.31 -3.59
C ALA A 363 13.78 -12.38 -3.54
N ALA A 364 13.57 -11.07 -3.74
CA ALA A 364 14.64 -10.07 -3.65
C ALA A 364 15.23 -9.95 -2.24
N ALA A 365 14.40 -9.92 -1.21
CA ALA A 365 14.83 -9.87 0.18
C ALA A 365 15.71 -11.07 0.56
N MET A 366 15.37 -12.27 0.08
CA MET A 366 16.22 -13.45 0.31
C MET A 366 17.56 -13.37 -0.42
N ALA A 367 17.63 -12.71 -1.59
CA ALA A 367 18.89 -12.40 -2.24
C ALA A 367 19.74 -11.43 -1.39
N VAL A 368 19.14 -10.35 -0.87
CA VAL A 368 19.80 -9.42 0.08
C VAL A 368 20.28 -10.17 1.33
N ALA A 369 19.40 -10.94 1.96
CA ALA A 369 19.69 -11.69 3.18
C ALA A 369 20.82 -12.70 2.99
N ARG A 370 20.93 -13.31 1.81
CA ARG A 370 22.05 -14.20 1.49
C ARG A 370 23.36 -13.44 1.39
N THR A 371 23.37 -12.29 0.71
CA THR A 371 24.58 -11.46 0.58
C THR A 371 25.03 -10.85 1.92
N THR A 372 24.10 -10.64 2.85
CA THR A 372 24.39 -10.07 4.19
C THR A 372 24.49 -11.10 5.32
N GLY A 373 24.36 -12.40 5.02
CA GLY A 373 24.46 -13.48 6.02
C GLY A 373 23.26 -13.58 6.99
N GLN A 374 22.07 -13.13 6.59
CA GLN A 374 20.86 -13.02 7.43
C GLN A 374 19.70 -13.93 7.01
N THR A 375 19.97 -15.00 6.26
CA THR A 375 18.91 -15.91 5.76
C THR A 375 18.19 -16.69 6.87
N ALA A 376 18.87 -16.96 7.99
CA ALA A 376 18.36 -17.81 9.06
C ALA A 376 17.07 -17.26 9.70
N GLU A 377 16.98 -15.93 9.92
CA GLU A 377 15.82 -15.26 10.55
C GLU A 377 14.52 -15.50 9.74
N PHE A 378 14.62 -15.56 8.41
CA PHE A 378 13.45 -15.53 7.50
C PHE A 378 13.11 -16.88 6.86
N SER A 379 14.10 -17.78 6.77
CA SER A 379 14.00 -19.01 5.98
C SER A 379 12.85 -19.93 6.41
N ARG A 380 12.65 -20.14 7.72
CA ARG A 380 11.62 -21.07 8.21
C ARG A 380 10.20 -20.56 7.99
N PRO A 381 9.84 -19.31 8.34
CA PRO A 381 8.51 -18.76 8.02
C PRO A 381 8.25 -18.71 6.51
N LEU A 382 9.24 -18.31 5.70
CA LEU A 382 9.09 -18.26 4.24
C LEU A 382 8.92 -19.65 3.61
N ALA A 383 9.69 -20.65 4.05
CA ALA A 383 9.54 -22.02 3.58
C ALA A 383 8.13 -22.56 3.86
N ARG A 384 7.57 -22.22 5.02
CA ARG A 384 6.17 -22.53 5.35
C ARG A 384 5.20 -21.79 4.44
N GLN A 385 5.42 -20.49 4.24
CA GLN A 385 4.57 -19.63 3.40
C GLN A 385 4.51 -20.11 1.95
N VAL A 386 5.66 -20.51 1.38
CA VAL A 386 5.74 -21.11 0.05
C VAL A 386 4.84 -22.34 -0.04
N ARG A 387 4.93 -23.25 0.92
CA ARG A 387 4.19 -24.52 0.92
C ARG A 387 2.70 -24.35 1.16
N GLU A 388 2.33 -23.56 2.16
CA GLU A 388 0.96 -23.48 2.67
C GLU A 388 0.13 -22.40 1.97
N VAL A 389 0.76 -21.40 1.33
CA VAL A 389 0.04 -20.23 0.77
C VAL A 389 0.30 -20.01 -0.71
N TRP A 390 1.55 -19.86 -1.14
CA TRP A 390 1.82 -19.46 -2.52
C TRP A 390 1.72 -20.61 -3.52
N LEU A 391 2.20 -21.81 -3.17
CA LEU A 391 2.08 -22.97 -4.07
C LEU A 391 0.62 -23.30 -4.41
N PRO A 392 -0.32 -23.41 -3.45
CA PRO A 392 -1.73 -23.65 -3.75
C PRO A 392 -2.43 -22.53 -4.53
N ARG A 393 -1.85 -21.32 -4.59
CA ARG A 393 -2.41 -20.19 -5.36
C ARG A 393 -1.93 -20.17 -6.81
N THR A 394 -0.85 -20.89 -7.10
CA THR A 394 -0.17 -20.84 -8.39
C THR A 394 -0.36 -22.15 -9.16
N ASP A 395 -1.32 -22.99 -8.73
CA ASP A 395 -1.62 -24.31 -9.27
C ASP A 395 -2.64 -24.28 -10.44
N GLY A 396 -2.97 -23.08 -10.94
CA GLY A 396 -3.87 -22.89 -12.08
C GLY A 396 -3.41 -23.66 -13.34
N PRO A 397 -4.35 -24.16 -14.17
CA PRO A 397 -4.01 -24.78 -15.44
C PRO A 397 -3.60 -23.72 -16.48
N ALA A 398 -2.62 -24.04 -17.32
CA ALA A 398 -2.21 -23.20 -18.45
C ALA A 398 -3.37 -22.92 -19.45
N PRO A 399 -3.37 -21.82 -20.22
CA PRO A 399 -2.27 -20.86 -20.43
C PRO A 399 -2.13 -19.84 -19.29
N TYR A 400 -0.87 -19.45 -19.01
CA TYR A 400 -0.55 -18.49 -17.97
C TYR A 400 -0.50 -17.06 -18.51
N ASP A 401 -1.00 -16.10 -17.75
CA ASP A 401 -0.76 -14.68 -18.05
C ASP A 401 0.62 -14.20 -17.56
N THR A 402 0.98 -12.95 -17.87
CA THR A 402 2.28 -12.38 -17.46
C THR A 402 2.43 -12.32 -15.94
N ALA A 403 1.37 -12.04 -15.19
CA ALA A 403 1.43 -11.91 -13.73
C ALA A 403 1.64 -13.28 -13.07
N GLU A 404 0.92 -14.30 -13.52
CA GLU A 404 1.12 -15.68 -13.10
C GLU A 404 2.54 -16.16 -13.42
N LEU A 405 3.07 -15.86 -14.60
CA LEU A 405 4.45 -16.19 -14.96
C LEU A 405 5.48 -15.49 -14.06
N VAL A 406 5.25 -14.23 -13.67
CA VAL A 406 6.08 -13.51 -12.69
C VAL A 406 6.07 -14.21 -11.34
N ASP A 407 4.89 -14.60 -10.84
CA ASP A 407 4.75 -15.31 -9.57
C ASP A 407 5.49 -16.65 -9.60
N ARG A 408 5.34 -17.42 -10.69
CA ARG A 408 6.03 -18.70 -10.87
C ARG A 408 7.55 -18.56 -10.86
N VAL A 409 8.08 -17.57 -11.57
CA VAL A 409 9.52 -17.28 -11.59
C VAL A 409 10.01 -16.89 -10.18
N ASN A 410 9.30 -16.00 -9.49
CA ASN A 410 9.67 -15.56 -8.14
C ASN A 410 9.58 -16.71 -7.11
N LEU A 411 8.58 -17.59 -7.23
CA LEU A 411 8.46 -18.79 -6.41
C LEU A 411 9.67 -19.72 -6.56
N ARG A 412 10.13 -19.96 -7.80
CA ARG A 412 11.31 -20.80 -8.05
C ARG A 412 12.58 -20.15 -7.51
N GLN A 413 12.76 -18.85 -7.70
CA GLN A 413 13.90 -18.12 -7.16
C GLN A 413 13.93 -18.19 -5.63
N LEU A 414 12.80 -17.91 -5.00
CA LEU A 414 12.65 -17.96 -3.56
C LEU A 414 12.91 -19.37 -3.02
N ALA A 415 12.36 -20.41 -3.67
CA ALA A 415 12.58 -21.80 -3.27
C ALA A 415 14.06 -22.21 -3.34
N ARG A 416 14.80 -21.74 -4.36
CA ARG A 416 16.25 -21.95 -4.47
C ARG A 416 17.00 -21.25 -3.33
N ALA A 417 16.60 -20.05 -2.96
CA ALA A 417 17.21 -19.30 -1.85
C ALA A 417 16.93 -19.95 -0.48
N LEU A 418 15.79 -20.62 -0.32
CA LEU A 418 15.38 -21.32 0.90
C LEU A 418 15.96 -22.74 1.04
N GLY A 419 16.53 -23.29 -0.04
CA GLY A 419 17.26 -24.56 -0.04
C GLY A 419 16.54 -25.74 -0.70
N GLY A 420 17.23 -26.89 -0.71
CA GLY A 420 16.85 -28.04 -1.55
C GLY A 420 15.49 -28.67 -1.22
N ALA A 421 15.05 -28.63 0.04
CA ALA A 421 13.74 -29.18 0.41
C ALA A 421 12.59 -28.40 -0.23
N VAL A 422 12.58 -27.06 -0.08
CA VAL A 422 11.55 -26.18 -0.67
C VAL A 422 11.64 -26.22 -2.20
N THR A 423 12.85 -26.28 -2.77
CA THR A 423 13.06 -26.42 -4.21
C THR A 423 12.37 -27.67 -4.77
N ARG A 424 12.48 -28.82 -4.08
CA ARG A 424 11.79 -30.05 -4.49
C ARG A 424 10.27 -29.94 -4.38
N ASP A 425 9.75 -29.27 -3.37
CA ASP A 425 8.31 -29.06 -3.21
C ASP A 425 7.75 -28.18 -4.33
N VAL A 426 8.43 -27.08 -4.67
CA VAL A 426 8.03 -26.23 -5.80
C VAL A 426 8.12 -27.00 -7.11
N ALA A 427 9.19 -27.75 -7.34
CA ALA A 427 9.31 -28.56 -8.56
C ALA A 427 8.19 -29.61 -8.72
N ARG A 428 7.69 -30.16 -7.61
CA ARG A 428 6.61 -31.15 -7.61
C ARG A 428 5.22 -30.54 -7.85
N ASN A 429 4.94 -29.40 -7.21
CA ASN A 429 3.59 -28.80 -7.21
C ASN A 429 3.42 -27.72 -8.29
N LEU A 430 4.52 -27.19 -8.82
CA LEU A 430 4.54 -26.19 -9.88
C LEU A 430 5.21 -26.81 -11.12
N PRO A 431 4.45 -27.59 -11.94
CA PRO A 431 5.01 -28.27 -13.11
C PRO A 431 5.60 -27.26 -14.09
N ALA A 432 6.43 -27.73 -15.01
CA ALA A 432 7.04 -26.92 -16.07
C ALA A 432 6.04 -26.00 -16.80
N PRO A 433 6.46 -24.78 -17.22
CA PRO A 433 5.62 -23.94 -18.07
C PRO A 433 5.29 -24.68 -19.37
N THR A 434 4.04 -24.58 -19.83
CA THR A 434 3.68 -25.06 -21.17
C THR A 434 3.86 -23.92 -22.19
N PRO A 435 4.28 -24.20 -23.43
CA PRO A 435 4.36 -23.17 -24.47
C PRO A 435 3.00 -22.59 -24.89
N ARG A 436 1.90 -23.19 -24.42
CA ARG A 436 0.53 -22.87 -24.85
C ARG A 436 0.15 -21.47 -24.37
N GLY A 437 -0.25 -20.61 -25.31
CA GLY A 437 -0.66 -19.22 -25.03
C GLY A 437 0.46 -18.19 -25.17
N ILE A 438 1.74 -18.59 -25.20
CA ILE A 438 2.86 -17.67 -25.39
C ILE A 438 2.94 -17.24 -26.86
N ARG A 439 2.81 -15.95 -27.10
CA ARG A 439 2.89 -15.38 -28.45
C ARG A 439 4.35 -15.10 -28.82
N PRO A 440 4.82 -15.41 -30.05
CA PRO A 440 6.19 -15.08 -30.48
C PRO A 440 6.55 -13.58 -30.55
N ALA A 441 5.57 -12.70 -30.31
CA ALA A 441 5.76 -11.25 -30.25
C ALA A 441 5.78 -10.72 -28.80
N ASP A 442 5.46 -11.56 -27.81
CA ASP A 442 5.41 -11.19 -26.39
C ASP A 442 6.78 -11.45 -25.75
N ASP A 443 7.68 -10.46 -25.85
CA ASP A 443 9.03 -10.54 -25.29
C ASP A 443 9.01 -10.81 -23.75
N ALA A 444 8.00 -10.31 -23.02
CA ALA A 444 7.86 -10.51 -21.59
C ALA A 444 7.44 -11.95 -21.26
N GLY A 445 6.39 -12.45 -21.92
CA GLY A 445 5.95 -13.84 -21.78
C GLY A 445 7.03 -14.84 -22.18
N LEU A 446 7.80 -14.55 -23.25
CA LEU A 446 8.95 -15.36 -23.66
C LEU A 446 10.06 -15.37 -22.60
N LEU A 447 10.42 -14.21 -22.05
CA LEU A 447 11.41 -14.11 -20.98
C LEU A 447 11.00 -14.93 -19.76
N LEU A 448 9.81 -14.67 -19.23
CA LEU A 448 9.34 -15.29 -18.00
C LEU A 448 9.19 -16.81 -18.14
N SER A 449 8.68 -17.29 -19.28
CA SER A 449 8.55 -18.72 -19.55
C SER A 449 9.91 -19.41 -19.67
N THR A 450 10.90 -18.74 -20.27
CA THR A 450 12.27 -19.24 -20.34
C THR A 450 12.91 -19.36 -18.95
N LEU A 451 12.60 -18.43 -18.05
CA LEU A 451 13.10 -18.46 -16.67
C LEU A 451 12.39 -19.52 -15.82
N ASP A 452 11.08 -19.66 -15.96
CA ASP A 452 10.27 -20.67 -15.28
C ASP A 452 10.70 -22.11 -15.69
N ALA A 453 11.18 -22.28 -16.93
CA ALA A 453 11.69 -23.55 -17.44
C ALA A 453 13.06 -23.97 -16.87
N ARG A 454 13.82 -23.06 -16.25
CA ARG A 454 15.19 -23.37 -15.79
C ARG A 454 15.21 -24.50 -14.76
N GLY A 455 15.99 -25.54 -15.05
CA GLY A 455 16.11 -26.73 -14.20
C GLY A 455 15.01 -27.77 -14.41
N SER A 456 14.25 -27.68 -15.49
CA SER A 456 13.31 -28.70 -15.94
C SER A 456 13.63 -29.14 -17.36
N THR A 457 14.16 -30.35 -17.51
CA THR A 457 14.53 -30.93 -18.82
C THR A 457 13.33 -30.98 -19.77
N ALA A 458 12.16 -31.41 -19.30
CA ALA A 458 10.96 -31.44 -20.15
C ALA A 458 10.52 -30.05 -20.64
N ALA A 459 10.67 -29.00 -19.81
CA ALA A 459 10.35 -27.63 -20.19
C ALA A 459 11.36 -27.09 -21.21
N GLU A 460 12.64 -27.38 -20.98
CA GLU A 460 13.75 -27.04 -21.87
C GLU A 460 13.53 -27.68 -23.24
N ASP A 461 13.27 -28.97 -23.31
CA ASP A 461 12.99 -29.68 -24.56
C ASP A 461 11.80 -29.04 -25.30
N ALA A 462 10.71 -28.75 -24.60
CA ALA A 462 9.51 -28.16 -25.20
C ALA A 462 9.73 -26.73 -25.73
N LEU A 463 10.48 -25.89 -25.01
CA LEU A 463 10.75 -24.51 -25.43
C LEU A 463 11.88 -24.43 -26.45
N CYS A 464 12.84 -25.35 -26.43
CA CYS A 464 13.98 -25.35 -27.34
C CYS A 464 13.73 -26.13 -28.64
N ALA A 465 12.66 -26.93 -28.70
CA ALA A 465 12.26 -27.71 -29.88
C ALA A 465 12.06 -26.84 -31.14
N PRO A 466 12.34 -27.39 -32.34
CA PRO A 466 11.98 -26.76 -33.60
C PRO A 466 10.49 -26.39 -33.67
N GLY A 467 10.18 -25.18 -34.14
CA GLY A 467 8.79 -24.70 -34.25
C GLY A 467 8.18 -24.17 -32.95
N SER A 468 8.91 -24.19 -31.82
CA SER A 468 8.42 -23.59 -30.58
C SER A 468 8.22 -22.06 -30.72
N PRO A 469 7.41 -21.42 -29.84
CA PRO A 469 7.28 -19.96 -29.81
C PRO A 469 8.63 -19.25 -29.65
N LEU A 470 9.55 -19.83 -28.87
CA LEU A 470 10.89 -19.29 -28.62
C LEU A 470 11.78 -19.36 -29.87
N ARG A 471 11.81 -20.50 -30.58
CA ARG A 471 12.55 -20.63 -31.85
C ARG A 471 11.94 -19.77 -32.96
N THR A 472 10.62 -19.66 -32.99
CA THR A 472 9.91 -18.77 -33.93
C THR A 472 10.24 -17.31 -33.67
N ALA A 473 10.18 -16.86 -32.42
CA ALA A 473 10.49 -15.48 -32.03
C ALA A 473 11.93 -15.10 -32.33
N SER A 474 12.87 -16.04 -32.16
CA SER A 474 14.29 -15.78 -32.39
C SER A 474 14.59 -15.56 -33.87
N SER A 475 13.88 -16.20 -34.80
CA SER A 475 14.10 -15.98 -36.24
C SER A 475 13.76 -14.55 -36.73
N ARG A 476 12.97 -13.77 -35.98
CA ARG A 476 12.50 -12.44 -36.40
C ARG A 476 13.58 -11.36 -36.28
N ARG A 477 13.71 -10.52 -37.32
CA ARG A 477 14.73 -9.45 -37.48
C ARG A 477 14.30 -8.03 -37.08
N THR A 478 13.18 -7.85 -36.38
CA THR A 478 12.71 -6.50 -36.01
C THR A 478 13.51 -5.90 -34.85
N GLY A 479 13.66 -4.57 -34.86
CA GLY A 479 14.41 -3.78 -33.87
C GLY A 479 14.12 -4.19 -32.42
N GLY A 480 15.12 -4.10 -31.54
CA GLY A 480 15.05 -4.77 -30.24
C GLY A 480 15.00 -3.81 -29.06
N SER A 481 14.16 -4.11 -28.08
CA SER A 481 14.17 -3.52 -26.73
C SER A 481 15.24 -4.20 -25.85
N ILE A 482 15.54 -3.63 -24.68
CA ILE A 482 16.40 -4.33 -23.70
C ILE A 482 15.74 -5.64 -23.22
N LEU A 483 14.41 -5.68 -23.15
CA LEU A 483 13.64 -6.89 -22.84
C LEU A 483 13.83 -7.99 -23.90
N ARG A 484 13.90 -7.61 -25.18
CA ARG A 484 14.26 -8.51 -26.28
C ARG A 484 15.64 -9.12 -26.10
N ALA A 485 16.62 -8.28 -25.74
CA ALA A 485 17.97 -8.75 -25.44
C ALA A 485 17.96 -9.72 -24.24
N ALA A 486 17.18 -9.41 -23.20
CA ALA A 486 17.11 -10.22 -22.00
C ALA A 486 16.51 -11.61 -22.26
N TRP A 487 15.41 -11.71 -23.01
CA TRP A 487 14.84 -13.03 -23.33
C TRP A 487 15.76 -13.82 -24.27
N LEU A 488 16.42 -13.18 -25.24
CA LEU A 488 17.39 -13.85 -26.11
C LEU A 488 18.56 -14.41 -25.31
N ALA A 489 19.07 -13.66 -24.31
CA ALA A 489 20.12 -14.13 -23.42
C ALA A 489 19.63 -15.29 -22.55
N ALA A 490 18.42 -15.18 -21.98
CA ALA A 490 17.84 -16.26 -21.18
C ALA A 490 17.65 -17.54 -22.02
N ALA A 491 17.22 -17.39 -23.27
CA ALA A 491 17.01 -18.48 -24.22
C ALA A 491 18.33 -19.10 -24.68
N ALA A 492 19.37 -18.29 -24.86
CA ALA A 492 20.72 -18.77 -25.15
C ALA A 492 21.25 -19.65 -24.02
N ASP A 493 21.03 -19.21 -22.76
CA ASP A 493 21.45 -19.96 -21.58
C ASP A 493 20.62 -21.25 -21.42
N LEU A 494 19.31 -21.20 -21.66
CA LEU A 494 18.41 -22.35 -21.55
C LEU A 494 18.66 -23.40 -22.65
N CYS A 495 18.77 -22.97 -23.90
CA CYS A 495 18.89 -23.88 -25.05
C CYS A 495 20.35 -24.13 -25.47
N HIS A 496 21.32 -23.71 -24.67
CA HIS A 496 22.76 -23.78 -24.96
C HIS A 496 23.14 -23.29 -26.37
N ASP A 497 22.55 -22.17 -26.79
CA ASP A 497 22.68 -21.64 -28.16
C ASP A 497 23.55 -20.37 -28.19
N PRO A 498 24.83 -20.46 -28.62
CA PRO A 498 25.74 -19.31 -28.64
C PRO A 498 25.31 -18.24 -29.67
N ALA A 499 24.60 -18.60 -30.74
CA ALA A 499 24.14 -17.63 -31.73
C ALA A 499 23.06 -16.72 -31.14
N LEU A 500 22.18 -17.25 -30.28
CA LEU A 500 21.24 -16.43 -29.52
C LEU A 500 21.97 -15.48 -28.56
N ARG A 501 23.05 -15.95 -27.91
CA ARG A 501 23.86 -15.10 -27.02
C ARG A 501 24.50 -13.93 -27.77
N THR A 502 25.12 -14.19 -28.92
CA THR A 502 25.71 -13.13 -29.78
C THR A 502 24.66 -12.10 -30.19
N ARG A 503 23.45 -12.55 -30.52
CA ARG A 503 22.34 -11.66 -30.87
C ARG A 503 21.82 -10.86 -29.68
N ALA A 504 21.70 -11.48 -28.51
CA ALA A 504 21.32 -10.78 -27.28
C ALA A 504 22.29 -9.63 -26.98
N VAL A 505 23.60 -9.89 -27.05
CA VAL A 505 24.64 -8.87 -26.88
C VAL A 505 24.53 -7.77 -27.92
N ALA A 506 24.33 -8.11 -29.20
CA ALA A 506 24.15 -7.10 -30.25
C ALA A 506 22.93 -6.19 -30.01
N VAL A 507 21.81 -6.77 -29.55
CA VAL A 507 20.61 -5.99 -29.22
C VAL A 507 20.80 -5.13 -27.97
N ALA A 508 21.46 -5.66 -26.93
CA ALA A 508 21.81 -4.89 -25.73
C ALA A 508 22.71 -3.68 -26.07
N ARG A 509 23.73 -3.90 -26.90
CA ARG A 509 24.65 -2.83 -27.36
C ARG A 509 23.94 -1.70 -28.08
N ALA A 510 22.91 -2.00 -28.88
CA ALA A 510 22.10 -0.97 -29.55
C ALA A 510 21.27 -0.11 -28.56
N ARG A 511 21.12 -0.57 -27.31
CA ARG A 511 20.47 0.14 -26.20
C ARG A 511 21.47 0.74 -25.21
N ARG A 512 22.77 0.52 -25.40
CA ARG A 512 23.81 1.07 -24.55
C ARG A 512 24.01 2.55 -24.85
N THR A 513 24.02 3.38 -23.82
CA THR A 513 24.30 4.83 -23.92
C THR A 513 25.70 5.15 -23.43
N ALA A 514 26.20 4.40 -22.45
CA ALA A 514 27.59 4.41 -21.99
C ALA A 514 27.95 3.00 -21.46
N ASP A 515 29.22 2.74 -21.14
CA ASP A 515 29.60 1.45 -20.57
C ASP A 515 28.80 1.13 -19.31
N ALA A 516 28.18 -0.06 -19.29
CA ALA A 516 27.24 -0.53 -18.26
C ALA A 516 25.94 0.29 -18.07
N VAL A 517 25.66 1.29 -18.94
CA VAL A 517 24.46 2.15 -18.87
C VAL A 517 23.61 1.97 -20.13
N TYR A 518 22.33 1.67 -19.91
CA TYR A 518 21.40 1.30 -20.98
C TYR A 518 20.10 2.10 -20.85
N ARG A 519 19.41 2.25 -21.98
CA ARG A 519 18.14 3.00 -22.06
C ARG A 519 16.91 2.10 -22.16
N ALA A 520 15.84 2.50 -21.50
CA ALA A 520 14.48 2.06 -21.75
C ALA A 520 13.73 3.23 -22.42
N GLY A 521 13.47 3.11 -23.72
CA GLY A 521 12.98 4.26 -24.50
C GLY A 521 14.12 5.24 -24.84
N ALA A 522 13.93 6.51 -24.53
CA ALA A 522 14.87 7.59 -24.85
C ALA A 522 15.96 7.77 -23.78
N ASP A 523 15.62 7.56 -22.51
CA ASP A 523 16.46 7.93 -21.37
C ASP A 523 17.18 6.72 -20.75
N PRO A 524 18.34 6.95 -20.08
CA PRO A 524 18.96 5.95 -19.23
C PRO A 524 17.99 5.40 -18.19
N SER A 525 18.00 4.08 -18.02
CA SER A 525 17.12 3.34 -17.12
C SER A 525 17.93 2.43 -16.22
N PHE A 526 17.64 2.42 -14.92
CA PHE A 526 18.31 1.53 -13.98
C PHE A 526 18.00 0.07 -14.29
N GLU A 527 16.72 -0.29 -14.47
CA GLU A 527 16.32 -1.65 -14.83
C GLU A 527 16.98 -2.10 -16.14
N ALA A 528 16.94 -1.27 -17.19
CA ALA A 528 17.63 -1.57 -18.44
C ALA A 528 19.13 -1.76 -18.24
N SER A 529 19.73 -0.98 -17.35
CA SER A 529 21.16 -1.07 -17.06
C SER A 529 21.55 -2.34 -16.32
N VAL A 530 20.72 -2.80 -15.39
CA VAL A 530 20.87 -4.10 -14.72
C VAL A 530 20.78 -5.23 -15.74
N LEU A 531 19.75 -5.20 -16.61
CA LEU A 531 19.57 -6.20 -17.67
C LEU A 531 20.74 -6.21 -18.66
N GLY A 532 21.14 -5.05 -19.15
CA GLY A 532 22.25 -4.91 -20.10
C GLY A 532 23.58 -5.37 -19.51
N THR A 533 23.84 -5.06 -18.24
CA THR A 533 25.05 -5.50 -17.52
C THR A 533 25.07 -7.02 -17.34
N TRP A 534 23.93 -7.65 -17.04
CA TRP A 534 23.82 -9.12 -17.01
C TRP A 534 24.12 -9.78 -18.36
N ILE A 535 23.67 -9.16 -19.45
CA ILE A 535 23.83 -9.68 -20.82
C ILE A 535 25.27 -9.51 -21.31
N GLU A 536 25.79 -8.28 -21.26
CA GLU A 536 27.10 -7.94 -21.83
C GLU A 536 28.26 -8.27 -20.90
N ARG A 537 28.05 -8.32 -19.58
CA ARG A 537 29.10 -8.54 -18.57
C ARG A 537 30.31 -7.63 -18.78
N PRO A 538 30.13 -6.30 -18.75
CA PRO A 538 31.21 -5.36 -19.02
C PRO A 538 32.35 -5.51 -18.00
N GLY A 539 33.59 -5.24 -18.40
CA GLY A 539 34.75 -5.21 -17.49
C GLY A 539 34.80 -3.98 -16.58
N THR A 540 33.87 -3.03 -16.77
CA THR A 540 33.75 -1.80 -15.99
C THR A 540 32.93 -2.04 -14.73
N ASP A 541 33.27 -1.35 -13.64
CA ASP A 541 32.43 -1.28 -12.45
C ASP A 541 31.06 -0.65 -12.79
N ALA A 542 30.03 -1.50 -12.84
CA ALA A 542 28.66 -1.12 -13.13
C ALA A 542 28.09 -0.12 -12.12
N VAL A 543 28.44 -0.23 -10.82
CA VAL A 543 27.92 0.67 -9.78
C VAL A 543 28.48 2.07 -9.97
N ALA A 544 29.78 2.16 -10.26
CA ALA A 544 30.42 3.43 -10.58
C ALA A 544 29.82 4.05 -11.86
N ALA A 545 29.51 3.22 -12.87
CA ALA A 545 28.87 3.68 -14.10
C ALA A 545 27.44 4.20 -13.87
N TRP A 546 26.60 3.48 -13.13
CA TRP A 546 25.25 3.91 -12.78
C TRP A 546 25.24 5.18 -11.94
N THR A 547 26.23 5.32 -11.05
CA THR A 547 26.41 6.55 -10.25
C THR A 547 26.78 7.74 -11.14
N ARG A 548 27.72 7.59 -12.08
CA ARG A 548 28.08 8.65 -13.03
C ARG A 548 26.92 9.03 -13.96
N ALA A 549 26.06 8.07 -14.29
CA ALA A 549 24.85 8.32 -15.09
C ALA A 549 23.72 8.98 -14.29
N GLY A 550 23.91 9.24 -12.98
CA GLY A 550 22.89 9.82 -12.12
C GLY A 550 21.75 8.85 -11.77
N LEU A 551 21.91 7.55 -12.03
CA LEU A 551 20.93 6.52 -11.68
C LEU A 551 21.05 6.07 -10.23
N CYS A 552 22.24 6.24 -9.64
CA CYS A 552 22.52 5.89 -8.26
C CYS A 552 23.26 7.03 -7.51
N ARG A 553 23.05 7.11 -6.20
CA ARG A 553 23.83 7.95 -5.26
C ARG A 553 23.93 7.23 -3.92
N GLY A 554 25.13 6.76 -3.58
CA GLY A 554 25.36 5.97 -2.36
C GLY A 554 24.68 4.60 -2.46
N ASP A 555 23.79 4.30 -1.52
CA ASP A 555 22.98 3.06 -1.48
C ASP A 555 21.58 3.22 -2.12
N ARG A 556 21.34 4.36 -2.78
CA ARG A 556 20.06 4.66 -3.45
C ARG A 556 20.23 4.61 -4.95
N CYS A 557 19.29 3.95 -5.62
CA CYS A 557 19.14 4.03 -7.07
C CYS A 557 17.68 4.24 -7.41
N ALA A 558 17.43 4.92 -8.53
CA ALA A 558 16.09 5.16 -9.04
C ALA A 558 16.04 4.80 -10.52
N GLU A 559 14.84 4.52 -11.02
CA GLU A 559 14.67 4.06 -12.39
C GLU A 559 15.21 5.06 -13.41
N THR A 560 15.11 6.37 -13.13
CA THR A 560 15.71 7.42 -13.95
C THR A 560 16.43 8.45 -13.06
N ALA A 561 17.36 9.19 -13.66
CA ALA A 561 18.08 10.26 -12.96
C ALA A 561 17.15 11.36 -12.41
N ARG A 562 16.00 11.58 -13.06
CA ARG A 562 14.98 12.54 -12.62
C ARG A 562 14.27 12.10 -11.34
N LEU A 563 14.10 10.79 -11.14
CA LEU A 563 13.41 10.25 -9.96
C LEU A 563 14.34 10.14 -8.74
N LEU A 564 15.66 10.07 -8.94
CA LEU A 564 16.63 9.89 -7.86
C LEU A 564 16.53 10.96 -6.75
N PRO A 565 16.38 12.27 -7.04
CA PRO A 565 16.23 13.30 -6.00
C PRO A 565 14.98 13.13 -5.13
N THR A 566 13.93 12.54 -5.67
CA THR A 566 12.64 12.29 -4.99
C THR A 566 12.53 10.86 -4.44
N THR A 567 13.57 10.05 -4.62
CA THR A 567 13.60 8.66 -4.17
C THR A 567 14.16 8.62 -2.75
N ASP A 568 13.25 8.58 -1.79
CA ASP A 568 13.59 8.51 -0.38
C ASP A 568 13.97 7.09 0.07
N GLN A 569 13.57 6.06 -0.70
CA GLN A 569 13.75 4.65 -0.36
C GLN A 569 14.29 3.83 -1.53
N THR A 570 15.16 2.88 -1.23
CA THR A 570 15.63 1.87 -2.20
C THR A 570 14.73 0.63 -2.09
N PRO A 571 13.94 0.28 -3.12
CA PRO A 571 13.19 -0.98 -3.13
C PRO A 571 14.11 -2.19 -2.90
N LEU A 572 13.61 -3.27 -2.30
CA LEU A 572 14.43 -4.45 -1.99
C LEU A 572 15.07 -5.04 -3.25
N ARG A 573 14.34 -5.01 -4.37
CA ARG A 573 14.85 -5.44 -5.69
C ARG A 573 16.03 -4.60 -6.15
N THR A 574 15.91 -3.28 -6.03
CA THR A 574 16.97 -2.32 -6.36
C THR A 574 18.19 -2.52 -5.48
N LEU A 575 18.00 -2.70 -4.17
CA LEU A 575 19.09 -2.97 -3.23
C LEU A 575 19.77 -4.30 -3.57
N ALA A 576 18.99 -5.33 -3.86
CA ALA A 576 19.51 -6.65 -4.19
C ALA A 576 20.34 -6.61 -5.48
N ALA A 577 19.89 -5.87 -6.50
CA ALA A 577 20.65 -5.66 -7.74
C ALA A 577 21.95 -4.89 -7.47
N LEU A 578 21.89 -3.84 -6.66
CA LEU A 578 23.06 -3.04 -6.27
C LEU A 578 24.10 -3.89 -5.51
N LEU A 579 23.66 -4.67 -4.52
CA LEU A 579 24.54 -5.55 -3.75
C LEU A 579 25.17 -6.62 -4.65
N THR A 580 24.39 -7.19 -5.57
CA THR A 580 24.90 -8.16 -6.54
C THR A 580 25.94 -7.51 -7.45
N ALA A 581 25.69 -6.30 -7.96
CA ALA A 581 26.63 -5.56 -8.81
C ALA A 581 27.96 -5.27 -8.10
N ARG A 582 27.92 -4.93 -6.80
CA ARG A 582 29.11 -4.66 -5.97
C ARG A 582 30.03 -5.88 -5.84
N THR A 583 29.49 -7.09 -5.94
CA THR A 583 30.30 -8.31 -5.90
C THR A 583 30.96 -8.66 -7.24
N GLY A 584 30.62 -7.96 -8.32
CA GLY A 584 31.11 -8.26 -9.67
C GLY A 584 30.49 -9.52 -10.31
N HIS A 585 29.60 -10.23 -9.62
CA HIS A 585 28.90 -11.42 -10.13
C HIS A 585 27.71 -11.05 -11.02
N TYR A 586 27.98 -10.43 -12.18
CA TYR A 586 26.94 -9.90 -13.07
C TYR A 586 25.99 -10.97 -13.63
N GLU A 587 26.39 -12.25 -13.64
CA GLU A 587 25.51 -13.38 -13.97
C GLU A 587 24.29 -13.51 -13.04
N ASN A 588 24.37 -12.97 -11.82
CA ASN A 588 23.31 -13.02 -10.81
C ASN A 588 22.39 -11.80 -10.82
N LEU A 589 22.68 -10.77 -11.63
CA LEU A 589 21.90 -9.51 -11.63
C LEU A 589 20.44 -9.71 -12.05
N PHE A 590 20.23 -10.47 -13.12
CA PHE A 590 18.91 -10.66 -13.72
C PHE A 590 17.87 -11.37 -12.81
N PRO A 591 18.17 -12.51 -12.15
CA PRO A 591 17.19 -13.11 -11.24
C PRO A 591 16.91 -12.24 -10.01
N VAL A 592 17.60 -11.11 -9.83
CA VAL A 592 17.43 -10.22 -8.69
C VAL A 592 16.64 -8.95 -9.05
N SER A 593 16.53 -8.62 -10.34
CA SER A 593 15.80 -7.45 -10.85
C SER A 593 14.30 -7.65 -11.07
N PHE A 594 13.80 -8.89 -10.99
CA PHE A 594 12.40 -9.25 -11.33
C PHE A 594 11.46 -9.32 -10.12
#